data_AF-A0A9D9CGH6-F1
#
_entry.id   AF-A0A9D9CGH6-F1
#
_cell.length_a   1.000
_cell.length_b   1.000
_cell.length_c   1.000
_cell.angle_alpha   90.00
_cell.angle_beta   90.00
_cell.angle_gamma   90.00
#
_symmetry.space_group_name_H-M   'P 1'
#
loop_
_entity.id
_entity.type
_entity.pdbx_description
1 polymer ?
#
loop_
_entity_poly.entity_id
_entity_poly.type
_entity_poly.pdbx_seq_one_letter_code
_entity_poly.pdbx_strand_id
1 'polypeptide(L)'
;MELPQFSQKVKEELGYYVYCLVDPRDSKIFYIGKGCGDRVYAHACNALEDEEASTDKIEKIREIIDAGYKVRHYIIRHKLSEEDAFTVESVLIDLLTYEDFNTDSLLTNIVAGHHQWDEGIKTADEVIQLYDCKPLQLKEGHKLLMVNLNRSYVQRSANGLNVRPDLYEITRGDWHVSKANADQVNYVLGVYRGIVRVVIKPTSKWKEVKGHPSKSRRYNIEGVTNDKEGNDLYLNKDVTAYPFPSRGAVRYIR
;
A
#
# COMPACT_ATOMS: atom_id res chain seq x y z
N MET A 1 -27.66 -10.64 25.56
CA MET A 1 -27.98 -11.66 24.52
C MET A 1 -26.83 -12.65 24.54
N GLU A 2 -27.10 -13.95 24.72
CA GLU A 2 -26.04 -14.96 24.57
C GLU A 2 -25.53 -14.94 23.12
N LEU A 3 -24.22 -14.83 22.94
CA LEU A 3 -23.61 -14.83 21.63
C LEU A 3 -23.72 -16.24 21.02
N PRO A 4 -24.06 -16.35 19.73
CA PRO A 4 -23.85 -17.61 19.03
C PRO A 4 -22.37 -17.96 19.14
N GLN A 5 -22.09 -19.18 19.60
CA GLN A 5 -20.74 -19.74 19.65
C GLN A 5 -20.72 -20.99 18.79
N PHE A 6 -19.61 -21.19 18.10
CA PHE A 6 -19.36 -22.47 17.44
C PHE A 6 -19.14 -23.56 18.48
N SER A 7 -19.62 -24.76 18.19
CA SER A 7 -19.23 -25.93 18.97
C SER A 7 -17.73 -26.20 18.79
N GLN A 8 -17.11 -26.88 19.75
CA GLN A 8 -15.67 -27.19 19.70
C GLN A 8 -15.28 -27.92 18.40
N LYS A 9 -16.09 -28.88 17.97
CA LYS A 9 -15.92 -29.60 16.69
C LYS A 9 -15.93 -28.65 15.49
N VAL A 10 -16.81 -27.66 15.50
CA VAL A 10 -16.90 -26.67 14.40
C VAL A 10 -15.66 -25.76 14.41
N LYS A 11 -15.16 -25.35 15.57
CA LYS A 11 -13.93 -24.53 15.66
C LYS A 11 -12.71 -25.27 15.11
N GLU A 12 -12.56 -26.55 15.46
CA GLU A 12 -11.48 -27.41 14.98
C GLU A 12 -11.53 -27.61 13.46
N GLU A 13 -12.73 -27.85 12.91
CA GLU A 13 -12.93 -28.00 11.47
C GLU A 13 -12.88 -26.68 10.70
N LEU A 14 -13.19 -25.53 11.31
CA LEU A 14 -13.11 -24.24 10.63
C LEU A 14 -11.66 -23.82 10.39
N GLY A 15 -10.74 -24.13 11.32
CA GLY A 15 -9.37 -23.61 11.27
C GLY A 15 -9.35 -22.07 11.23
N TYR A 16 -8.42 -21.50 10.45
CA TYR A 16 -8.51 -20.09 10.08
C TYR A 16 -9.49 -19.91 8.93
N TYR A 17 -10.14 -18.74 8.92
CA TYR A 17 -11.16 -18.40 7.96
C TYR A 17 -11.17 -16.91 7.66
N VAL A 18 -11.75 -16.55 6.53
CA VAL A 18 -12.07 -15.17 6.15
C VAL A 18 -13.59 -15.03 6.15
N TYR A 19 -14.08 -13.94 6.71
CA TYR A 19 -15.49 -13.63 6.84
C TYR A 19 -15.78 -12.19 6.43
N CYS A 20 -17.05 -11.89 6.16
CA CYS A 20 -17.51 -10.52 5.97
C CYS A 20 -18.73 -10.20 6.82
N LEU A 21 -18.89 -8.89 7.08
CA LEU A 21 -20.08 -8.31 7.68
C LEU A 21 -20.87 -7.56 6.61
N VAL A 22 -22.18 -7.78 6.60
CA VAL A 22 -23.10 -7.26 5.59
C VAL A 22 -24.21 -6.49 6.28
N ASP A 23 -24.47 -5.28 5.78
CA ASP A 23 -25.60 -4.49 6.20
C ASP A 23 -26.89 -5.12 5.60
N PRO A 24 -27.85 -5.54 6.42
CA PRO A 24 -29.07 -6.17 5.91
C PRO A 24 -29.99 -5.20 5.15
N ARG A 25 -29.79 -3.89 5.30
CA ARG A 25 -30.65 -2.85 4.69
C ARG A 25 -30.40 -2.70 3.18
N ASP A 26 -29.16 -2.85 2.74
CA ASP A 26 -28.74 -2.70 1.35
C ASP A 26 -27.98 -3.92 0.79
N SER A 27 -27.70 -4.92 1.63
CA SER A 27 -26.91 -6.11 1.30
C SER A 27 -25.47 -5.82 0.88
N LYS A 28 -24.92 -4.66 1.24
CA LYS A 28 -23.53 -4.30 0.97
C LYS A 28 -22.60 -4.87 2.04
N ILE A 29 -21.46 -5.39 1.60
CA ILE A 29 -20.36 -5.76 2.50
C ILE A 29 -19.72 -4.46 2.99
N PHE A 30 -19.66 -4.28 4.30
CA PHE A 30 -18.99 -3.12 4.91
C PHE A 30 -17.73 -3.49 5.66
N TYR A 31 -17.46 -4.79 5.88
CA TYR A 31 -16.24 -5.23 6.56
C TYR A 31 -15.82 -6.61 6.09
N ILE A 32 -14.52 -6.81 5.91
CA ILE A 32 -13.89 -8.12 5.73
C ILE A 32 -12.90 -8.34 6.87
N GLY A 33 -12.83 -9.55 7.40
CA GLY A 33 -11.82 -9.90 8.39
C GLY A 33 -11.38 -11.35 8.30
N LYS A 34 -10.17 -11.64 8.76
CA LYS A 34 -9.75 -13.00 9.10
C LYS A 34 -10.06 -13.35 10.56
N GLY A 35 -10.24 -14.63 10.84
CA GLY A 35 -10.44 -15.12 12.19
C GLY A 35 -10.24 -16.61 12.40
N CYS A 36 -10.24 -17.00 13.67
CA CYS A 36 -10.29 -18.37 14.15
C CYS A 36 -11.28 -18.43 15.34
N GLY A 37 -11.85 -19.61 15.59
CA GLY A 37 -12.88 -19.77 16.63
C GLY A 37 -14.08 -18.83 16.43
N ASP A 38 -14.53 -18.17 17.50
CA ASP A 38 -15.74 -17.32 17.50
C ASP A 38 -15.48 -15.86 17.10
N ARG A 39 -14.32 -15.54 16.51
CA ARG A 39 -13.94 -14.16 16.19
C ARG A 39 -14.99 -13.43 15.33
N VAL A 40 -15.64 -14.13 14.41
CA VAL A 40 -16.74 -13.57 13.60
C VAL A 40 -17.88 -13.00 14.44
N TYR A 41 -18.14 -13.57 15.62
CA TYR A 41 -19.18 -13.14 16.56
C TYR A 41 -18.67 -12.10 17.57
N ALA A 42 -17.38 -12.15 17.92
CA ALA A 42 -16.77 -11.22 18.88
C ALA A 42 -16.90 -9.75 18.48
N HIS A 43 -16.92 -9.45 17.17
CA HIS A 43 -17.03 -8.09 16.66
C HIS A 43 -18.39 -7.42 16.88
N ALA A 44 -19.48 -8.19 16.99
CA ALA A 44 -20.79 -7.64 17.31
C ALA A 44 -20.88 -7.16 18.77
N CYS A 45 -20.10 -7.75 19.68
CA CYS A 45 -20.10 -7.39 21.10
C CYS A 45 -19.10 -6.28 21.44
N ASN A 46 -17.89 -6.27 20.87
CA ASN A 46 -16.91 -5.23 21.19
C ASN A 46 -17.34 -3.81 20.74
N ALA A 47 -18.33 -3.71 19.84
CA ALA A 47 -18.99 -2.45 19.50
C ALA A 47 -19.72 -1.78 20.69
N LEU A 48 -20.04 -2.54 21.74
CA LEU A 48 -20.74 -2.06 22.94
C LEU A 48 -19.80 -1.82 24.15
N GLU A 49 -18.60 -2.40 24.15
CA GLU A 49 -17.71 -2.40 25.34
C GLU A 49 -16.36 -1.70 25.14
N ASP A 50 -15.92 -1.43 23.91
CA ASP A 50 -14.55 -0.94 23.63
C ASP A 50 -14.57 0.42 22.92
N GLU A 51 -14.18 1.49 23.64
CA GLU A 51 -14.13 2.88 23.13
C GLU A 51 -12.97 3.13 22.15
N GLU A 52 -11.96 2.24 22.07
CA GLU A 52 -10.73 2.49 21.29
C GLU A 52 -10.60 1.65 19.98
N ALA A 53 -11.55 0.76 19.69
CA ALA A 53 -11.42 -0.18 18.55
C ALA A 53 -12.19 0.25 17.29
N SER A 54 -11.59 1.11 16.44
CA SER A 54 -12.09 1.48 15.09
C SER A 54 -13.52 2.06 15.05
N THR A 55 -13.62 3.39 15.16
CA THR A 55 -14.88 4.15 15.18
C THR A 55 -15.85 3.77 14.07
N ASP A 56 -15.40 3.73 12.81
CA ASP A 56 -16.29 3.63 11.66
C ASP A 56 -17.01 2.26 11.55
N LYS A 57 -16.31 1.18 11.90
CA LYS A 57 -16.90 -0.18 11.93
C LYS A 57 -17.92 -0.30 13.05
N ILE A 58 -17.57 0.18 14.25
CA ILE A 58 -18.44 0.12 15.43
C ILE A 58 -19.67 0.99 15.21
N GLU A 59 -19.51 2.19 14.66
CA GLU A 59 -20.59 3.09 14.28
C GLU A 59 -21.54 2.43 13.30
N LYS A 60 -21.01 1.79 12.23
CA LYS A 60 -21.86 1.08 11.27
C LYS A 60 -22.66 -0.06 11.90
N ILE A 61 -22.05 -0.80 12.82
CA ILE A 61 -22.74 -1.87 13.57
C ILE A 61 -23.84 -1.26 14.46
N ARG A 62 -23.56 -0.18 15.18
CA ARG A 62 -24.54 0.54 16.02
C ARG A 62 -25.70 1.06 15.19
N GLU A 63 -25.45 1.70 14.04
CA GLU A 63 -26.50 2.17 13.12
C GLU A 63 -27.45 1.05 12.67
N ILE A 64 -26.90 -0.14 12.37
CA ILE A 64 -27.71 -1.29 11.95
C ILE A 64 -28.57 -1.79 13.12
N ILE A 65 -28.01 -1.86 14.32
CA ILE A 65 -28.71 -2.31 15.53
C ILE A 65 -29.80 -1.31 15.94
N ASP A 66 -29.49 -0.01 15.92
CA ASP A 66 -30.43 1.08 16.25
C ASP A 66 -31.61 1.14 15.27
N ALA A 67 -31.38 0.74 14.01
CA ALA A 67 -32.43 0.56 13.02
C ALA A 67 -33.28 -0.72 13.24
N GLY A 68 -33.01 -1.49 14.29
CA GLY A 68 -33.74 -2.73 14.64
C GLY A 68 -33.29 -3.96 13.86
N TYR A 69 -32.17 -3.89 13.14
CA TYR A 69 -31.65 -5.00 12.35
C TYR A 69 -30.47 -5.69 13.06
N LYS A 70 -30.16 -6.92 12.61
CA LYS A 70 -28.96 -7.65 13.04
C LYS A 70 -27.98 -7.70 11.89
N VAL A 71 -26.72 -7.37 12.16
CA VAL A 71 -25.61 -7.51 11.21
C VAL A 71 -25.57 -8.95 10.70
N ARG A 72 -25.43 -9.13 9.39
CA ARG A 72 -25.27 -10.46 8.80
C ARG A 72 -23.79 -10.78 8.71
N HIS A 73 -23.42 -12.01 9.07
CA HIS A 73 -22.06 -12.51 9.05
C HIS A 73 -21.98 -13.69 8.09
N TYR A 74 -21.01 -13.68 7.19
CA TYR A 74 -20.78 -14.78 6.26
C TYR A 74 -19.33 -15.25 6.33
N ILE A 75 -19.12 -16.57 6.38
CA ILE A 75 -17.80 -17.16 6.18
C ILE A 75 -17.56 -17.28 4.67
N ILE A 76 -16.56 -16.58 4.15
CA ILE A 76 -16.22 -16.59 2.73
C ILE A 76 -15.37 -17.81 2.38
N ARG A 77 -14.38 -18.11 3.23
CA ARG A 77 -13.49 -19.25 3.07
C ARG A 77 -13.03 -19.73 4.44
N HIS A 78 -12.93 -21.04 4.64
CA HIS A 78 -12.49 -21.68 5.87
C HIS A 78 -11.54 -22.84 5.57
N LYS A 79 -11.02 -23.50 6.61
CA LYS A 79 -9.95 -24.52 6.54
C LYS A 79 -8.65 -23.98 5.98
N LEU A 80 -8.35 -22.72 6.29
CA LEU A 80 -7.13 -22.06 5.87
C LEU A 80 -6.05 -22.18 6.94
N SER A 81 -4.79 -22.06 6.52
CA SER A 81 -3.72 -21.64 7.42
C SER A 81 -3.89 -20.16 7.77
N GLU A 82 -3.18 -19.67 8.80
CA GLU A 82 -3.22 -18.25 9.15
C GLU A 82 -2.71 -17.37 8.00
N GLU A 83 -1.65 -17.82 7.32
CA GLU A 83 -1.04 -17.13 6.19
C GLU A 83 -2.00 -17.07 4.99
N ASP A 84 -2.65 -18.19 4.65
CA ASP A 84 -3.64 -18.22 3.57
C ASP A 84 -4.83 -17.31 3.88
N ALA A 85 -5.32 -17.32 5.14
CA ALA A 85 -6.42 -16.45 5.54
C ALA A 85 -6.05 -14.97 5.43
N PHE A 86 -4.80 -14.63 5.74
CA PHE A 86 -4.27 -13.27 5.62
C PHE A 86 -4.16 -12.82 4.15
N THR A 87 -3.69 -13.70 3.27
CA THR A 87 -3.63 -13.43 1.82
C THR A 87 -5.03 -13.28 1.24
N VAL A 88 -5.96 -14.17 1.56
CA VAL A 88 -7.35 -14.11 1.06
C VAL A 88 -8.08 -12.87 1.57
N GLU A 89 -7.90 -12.50 2.84
CA GLU A 89 -8.42 -11.24 3.41
C GLU A 89 -7.91 -10.04 2.61
N SER A 90 -6.61 -9.99 2.34
CA SER A 90 -5.98 -8.90 1.60
C SER A 90 -6.52 -8.76 0.18
N VAL A 91 -6.66 -9.88 -0.54
CA VAL A 91 -7.21 -9.91 -1.91
C VAL A 91 -8.65 -9.39 -1.95
N LEU A 92 -9.48 -9.77 -0.98
CA LEU A 92 -10.89 -9.34 -0.95
C LEU A 92 -11.04 -7.87 -0.59
N ILE A 93 -10.20 -7.35 0.32
CA ILE A 93 -10.17 -5.92 0.64
C ILE A 93 -9.71 -5.14 -0.59
N ASP A 94 -8.64 -5.59 -1.27
CA ASP A 94 -8.17 -4.95 -2.50
C ASP A 94 -9.26 -4.91 -3.56
N LEU A 95 -9.95 -6.02 -3.81
CA LEU A 95 -11.02 -6.10 -4.81
C LEU A 95 -12.17 -5.12 -4.53
N LEU A 96 -12.59 -4.99 -3.27
CA LEU A 96 -13.72 -4.14 -2.88
C LEU A 96 -13.33 -2.67 -2.68
N THR A 97 -12.05 -2.34 -2.61
CA THR A 97 -11.56 -0.95 -2.45
C THR A 97 -10.96 -0.37 -3.72
N TYR A 98 -10.66 -1.19 -4.73
CA TYR A 98 -10.06 -0.73 -5.97
C TYR A 98 -11.03 0.16 -6.77
N GLU A 99 -10.63 1.41 -7.05
CA GLU A 99 -11.49 2.45 -7.63
C GLU A 99 -12.19 2.03 -8.94
N ASP A 100 -11.50 1.29 -9.82
CA ASP A 100 -12.10 0.87 -11.11
C ASP A 100 -13.19 -0.20 -10.96
N PHE A 101 -13.15 -0.99 -9.88
CA PHE A 101 -14.12 -2.05 -9.61
C PHE A 101 -15.14 -1.66 -8.55
N ASN A 102 -14.78 -0.70 -7.69
CA ASN A 102 -15.61 -0.24 -6.60
C ASN A 102 -16.62 0.79 -7.11
N THR A 103 -17.77 0.30 -7.54
CA THR A 103 -18.87 1.13 -8.01
C THR A 103 -19.75 1.65 -6.87
N ASP A 104 -19.68 1.08 -5.66
CA ASP A 104 -20.71 1.29 -4.63
C ASP A 104 -20.39 0.80 -3.20
N SER A 105 -19.28 0.10 -2.96
CA SER A 105 -18.96 -0.56 -1.68
C SER A 105 -18.03 0.27 -0.81
N LEU A 106 -18.48 0.64 0.39
CA LEU A 106 -17.65 1.34 1.38
C LEU A 106 -17.23 0.35 2.47
N LEU A 107 -16.00 -0.18 2.37
CA LEU A 107 -15.42 -0.97 3.47
C LEU A 107 -14.96 -0.05 4.60
N THR A 108 -15.33 -0.38 5.84
CA THR A 108 -14.87 0.27 7.07
C THR A 108 -13.55 -0.32 7.57
N ASN A 109 -12.87 -1.13 6.74
CA ASN A 109 -11.55 -1.66 7.04
C ASN A 109 -10.56 -0.49 7.12
N ILE A 110 -9.89 -0.33 8.27
CA ILE A 110 -8.87 0.73 8.44
C ILE A 110 -7.68 0.46 7.51
N VAL A 111 -7.33 -0.81 7.30
CA VAL A 111 -6.14 -1.21 6.52
C VAL A 111 -6.61 -1.75 5.16
N ALA A 112 -6.06 -1.23 4.06
CA ALA A 112 -6.21 -1.85 2.73
C ALA A 112 -5.48 -3.20 2.67
N GLY A 113 -5.70 -4.00 1.62
CA GLY A 113 -5.06 -5.31 1.49
C GLY A 113 -3.53 -5.23 1.61
N HIS A 114 -2.94 -6.26 2.21
CA HIS A 114 -1.49 -6.36 2.33
C HIS A 114 -0.85 -6.68 0.97
N HIS A 115 0.38 -6.18 0.75
CA HIS A 115 1.14 -6.38 -0.49
C HIS A 115 0.50 -5.82 -1.78
N GLN A 116 -0.45 -4.89 -1.67
CA GLN A 116 -1.22 -4.33 -2.80
C GLN A 116 -0.33 -3.84 -3.99
N TRP A 117 0.90 -3.42 -3.72
CA TRP A 117 1.84 -2.96 -4.74
C TRP A 117 2.76 -4.03 -5.35
N ASP A 118 3.06 -5.12 -4.65
CA ASP A 118 3.91 -6.19 -5.19
C ASP A 118 3.05 -7.30 -5.81
N GLU A 119 1.99 -7.68 -5.08
CA GLU A 119 1.18 -8.87 -5.33
C GLU A 119 -0.32 -8.56 -5.44
N GLY A 120 -0.71 -7.30 -5.22
CA GLY A 120 -2.10 -6.85 -5.39
C GLY A 120 -2.51 -6.66 -6.84
N ILE A 121 -3.68 -6.04 -7.02
CA ILE A 121 -4.32 -5.86 -8.33
C ILE A 121 -3.42 -5.08 -9.29
N LYS A 122 -3.14 -5.71 -10.45
CA LYS A 122 -2.35 -5.17 -11.55
C LYS A 122 -2.94 -5.58 -12.89
N THR A 123 -2.78 -4.72 -13.87
CA THR A 123 -2.92 -5.08 -15.29
C THR A 123 -1.79 -6.02 -15.72
N ALA A 124 -2.02 -6.77 -16.80
CA ALA A 124 -0.99 -7.65 -17.35
C ALA A 124 0.29 -6.88 -17.73
N ASP A 125 0.16 -5.66 -18.26
CA ASP A 125 1.30 -4.82 -18.62
C ASP A 125 2.13 -4.39 -17.40
N GLU A 126 1.47 -4.07 -16.27
CA GLU A 126 2.16 -3.76 -15.02
C GLU A 126 2.91 -4.98 -14.47
N VAL A 127 2.35 -6.19 -14.61
CA VAL A 127 3.01 -7.45 -14.23
C VAL A 127 4.23 -7.70 -15.11
N ILE A 128 4.13 -7.50 -16.42
CA ILE A 128 5.27 -7.59 -17.35
C ILE A 128 6.35 -6.58 -16.96
N GLN A 129 5.98 -5.34 -16.62
CA GLN A 129 6.90 -4.32 -16.11
C GLN A 129 7.48 -4.66 -14.72
N LEU A 130 6.86 -5.54 -13.94
CA LEU A 130 7.40 -6.06 -12.69
C LEU A 130 8.44 -7.14 -12.93
N TYR A 131 8.18 -8.09 -13.84
CA TYR A 131 8.94 -9.34 -13.91
C TYR A 131 9.79 -9.53 -15.19
N ASP A 132 9.51 -8.81 -16.28
CA ASP A 132 10.26 -8.87 -17.56
C ASP A 132 10.93 -7.53 -17.90
N CYS A 133 11.56 -6.93 -16.90
CA CYS A 133 12.23 -5.65 -17.03
C CYS A 133 13.63 -5.82 -17.65
N LYS A 134 13.93 -5.02 -18.67
CA LYS A 134 15.26 -5.01 -19.28
C LYS A 134 16.26 -4.29 -18.36
N PRO A 135 17.54 -4.72 -18.31
CA PRO A 135 18.59 -3.98 -17.62
C PRO A 135 18.68 -2.54 -18.11
N LEU A 136 18.90 -1.61 -17.18
CA LEU A 136 19.12 -0.21 -17.49
C LEU A 136 20.39 -0.07 -18.32
N GLN A 137 20.24 0.55 -19.49
CA GLN A 137 21.37 0.95 -20.33
C GLN A 137 21.57 2.45 -20.16
N LEU A 138 22.73 2.82 -19.61
CA LEU A 138 23.07 4.22 -19.42
C LEU A 138 23.36 4.86 -20.78
N LYS A 139 22.59 5.90 -21.13
CA LYS A 139 22.86 6.74 -22.29
C LYS A 139 24.10 7.60 -22.04
N GLU A 140 25.00 7.67 -23.02
CA GLU A 140 26.21 8.47 -22.94
C GLU A 140 25.89 9.94 -22.62
N GLY A 141 26.63 10.52 -21.68
CA GLY A 141 26.46 11.90 -21.22
C GLY A 141 25.33 12.11 -20.20
N HIS A 142 24.47 11.12 -19.94
CA HIS A 142 23.43 11.25 -18.92
C HIS A 142 23.98 10.95 -17.52
N LYS A 143 23.72 11.87 -16.59
CA LYS A 143 23.96 11.73 -15.16
C LYS A 143 22.64 11.42 -14.46
N LEU A 144 22.56 10.30 -13.77
CA LEU A 144 21.36 9.84 -13.11
C LEU A 144 21.55 9.84 -11.59
N LEU A 145 20.51 10.21 -10.84
CA LEU A 145 20.44 9.99 -9.41
C LEU A 145 19.37 8.95 -9.10
N MET A 146 19.78 7.78 -8.66
CA MET A 146 18.87 6.80 -8.10
C MET A 146 18.57 7.12 -6.65
N VAL A 147 17.30 6.99 -6.26
CA VAL A 147 16.85 7.10 -4.87
C VAL A 147 16.09 5.84 -4.48
N ASN A 148 16.36 5.31 -3.30
CA ASN A 148 15.83 4.05 -2.82
C ASN A 148 14.50 4.26 -2.10
N LEU A 149 13.42 3.74 -2.66
CA LEU A 149 12.07 3.88 -2.14
C LEU A 149 11.69 2.77 -1.14
N ASN A 150 12.53 1.75 -0.94
CA ASN A 150 12.20 0.59 -0.11
C ASN A 150 11.91 0.95 1.36
N ARG A 151 12.50 2.03 1.89
CA ARG A 151 12.33 2.47 3.29
C ARG A 151 11.22 3.50 3.49
N SER A 152 10.94 4.31 2.47
CA SER A 152 9.94 5.39 2.54
C SER A 152 8.52 4.90 2.26
N TYR A 153 8.36 3.60 1.98
CA TYR A 153 7.10 2.94 1.63
C TYR A 153 6.18 2.66 2.84
N VAL A 154 6.70 2.78 4.08
CA VAL A 154 5.90 2.66 5.31
C VAL A 154 5.43 4.05 5.74
N GLN A 155 4.69 4.77 4.89
CA GLN A 155 3.95 5.96 5.33
C GLN A 155 2.51 5.57 5.60
N ARG A 156 2.21 5.34 6.89
CA ARG A 156 0.84 5.37 7.39
C ARG A 156 0.31 6.79 7.22
N SER A 157 -0.76 6.97 6.45
CA SER A 157 -1.51 8.22 6.48
C SER A 157 -2.03 8.45 7.91
N ALA A 158 -2.07 9.71 8.35
CA ALA A 158 -2.64 10.11 9.64
C ALA A 158 -4.11 9.64 9.81
N ASN A 159 -4.77 9.27 8.71
CA ASN A 159 -6.17 8.86 8.67
C ASN A 159 -6.37 7.35 8.48
N GLY A 160 -5.34 6.52 8.70
CA GLY A 160 -5.46 5.05 8.64
C GLY A 160 -5.55 4.46 7.23
N LEU A 161 -6.01 5.22 6.23
CA LEU A 161 -6.09 4.80 4.83
C LEU A 161 -4.69 4.52 4.24
N ASN A 162 -4.50 3.34 3.66
CA ASN A 162 -3.36 3.04 2.78
C ASN A 162 -3.57 3.80 1.45
N VAL A 163 -3.30 5.11 1.46
CA VAL A 163 -3.21 5.88 0.22
C VAL A 163 -1.98 5.38 -0.52
N ARG A 164 -2.12 5.07 -1.82
CA ARG A 164 -0.97 4.81 -2.69
C ARG A 164 0.02 5.95 -2.51
N PRO A 165 1.23 5.69 -1.98
CA PRO A 165 2.18 6.76 -1.79
C PRO A 165 2.48 7.39 -3.15
N ASP A 166 2.30 8.69 -3.28
CA ASP A 166 2.62 9.37 -4.53
C ASP A 166 4.12 9.19 -4.80
N LEU A 167 4.43 8.33 -5.77
CA LEU A 167 5.82 7.99 -6.08
C LEU A 167 6.61 9.22 -6.52
N TYR A 168 5.96 10.24 -7.08
CA TYR A 168 6.60 11.53 -7.35
C TYR A 168 7.03 12.20 -6.04
N GLU A 169 6.12 12.34 -5.07
CA GLU A 169 6.40 12.98 -3.77
C GLU A 169 7.50 12.26 -2.98
N ILE A 170 7.55 10.93 -3.02
CA ILE A 170 8.64 10.20 -2.35
C ILE A 170 9.95 10.34 -3.13
N THR A 171 9.90 10.22 -4.46
CA THR A 171 11.11 10.29 -5.30
C THR A 171 11.75 11.68 -5.24
N ARG A 172 10.95 12.74 -5.11
CA ARG A 172 11.45 14.12 -5.11
C ARG A 172 12.12 14.54 -3.79
N GLY A 173 11.85 13.84 -2.67
CA GLY A 173 11.92 14.46 -1.33
C GLY A 173 13.08 14.07 -0.41
N ASP A 174 13.59 15.07 0.30
CA ASP A 174 14.41 15.02 1.53
C ASP A 174 15.69 14.17 1.49
N TRP A 175 16.35 14.15 0.34
CA TRP A 175 17.55 13.38 0.13
C TRP A 175 18.80 14.07 0.69
N HIS A 176 19.66 13.28 1.32
CA HIS A 176 20.98 13.74 1.74
C HIS A 176 21.95 13.66 0.55
N VAL A 177 22.07 14.76 -0.18
CA VAL A 177 22.89 14.87 -1.40
C VAL A 177 23.74 16.14 -1.41
N SER A 178 24.83 16.12 -2.17
CA SER A 178 25.58 17.34 -2.49
C SER A 178 24.83 18.14 -3.54
N LYS A 179 24.45 19.39 -3.22
CA LYS A 179 23.77 20.29 -4.17
C LYS A 179 24.52 20.42 -5.50
N ALA A 180 25.85 20.51 -5.46
CA ALA A 180 26.66 20.68 -6.66
C ALA A 180 26.60 19.46 -7.60
N ASN A 181 26.48 18.24 -7.06
CA ASN A 181 26.32 17.03 -7.87
C ASN A 181 24.86 16.85 -8.30
N ALA A 182 23.93 17.14 -7.39
CA ALA A 182 22.51 17.01 -7.62
C ALA A 182 22.04 17.96 -8.75
N ASP A 183 22.54 19.19 -8.80
CA ASP A 183 22.23 20.16 -9.87
C ASP A 183 22.77 19.75 -11.26
N GLN A 184 23.61 18.71 -11.35
CA GLN A 184 24.15 18.21 -12.63
C GLN A 184 23.39 16.99 -13.18
N VAL A 185 22.38 16.48 -12.46
CA VAL A 185 21.67 15.26 -12.88
C VAL A 185 20.66 15.58 -13.97
N ASN A 186 20.60 14.72 -14.98
CA ASN A 186 19.61 14.79 -16.05
C ASN A 186 18.27 14.20 -15.60
N TYR A 187 18.30 13.12 -14.82
CA TYR A 187 17.11 12.45 -14.31
C TYR A 187 17.31 11.94 -12.89
N VAL A 188 16.23 11.94 -12.11
CA VAL A 188 16.13 11.28 -10.81
C VAL A 188 15.26 10.05 -10.97
N LEU A 189 15.79 8.90 -10.55
CA LEU A 189 15.15 7.59 -10.69
C LEU A 189 14.68 7.12 -9.32
N GLY A 190 13.35 7.04 -9.15
CA GLY A 190 12.74 6.39 -7.99
C GLY A 190 12.82 4.88 -8.15
N VAL A 191 13.62 4.22 -7.31
CA VAL A 191 13.91 2.79 -7.43
C VAL A 191 13.27 2.02 -6.29
N TYR A 192 12.47 1.03 -6.65
CA TYR A 192 11.83 0.12 -5.72
C TYR A 192 12.14 -1.32 -6.12
N ARG A 193 12.64 -2.12 -5.17
CA ARG A 193 13.08 -3.53 -5.40
C ARG A 193 13.98 -3.72 -6.63
N GLY A 194 14.86 -2.75 -6.90
CA GLY A 194 15.80 -2.82 -8.01
C GLY A 194 15.23 -2.40 -9.37
N ILE A 195 13.98 -1.95 -9.44
CA ILE A 195 13.33 -1.47 -10.67
C ILE A 195 13.04 0.03 -10.57
N VAL A 196 13.25 0.78 -11.66
CA VAL A 196 12.87 2.19 -11.75
C VAL A 196 11.35 2.30 -11.92
N ARG A 197 10.67 2.99 -10.98
CA ARG A 197 9.21 3.21 -10.99
C ARG A 197 8.80 4.63 -11.33
N VAL A 198 9.70 5.59 -11.14
CA VAL A 198 9.49 6.99 -11.51
C VAL A 198 10.76 7.53 -12.11
N VAL A 199 10.61 8.29 -13.20
CA VAL A 199 11.66 9.10 -13.78
C VAL A 199 11.22 10.56 -13.62
N ILE A 200 11.97 11.34 -12.85
CA ILE A 200 11.76 12.79 -12.75
C ILE A 200 12.82 13.47 -13.60
N LYS A 201 12.37 14.28 -14.56
CA LYS A 201 13.23 15.25 -15.24
C LYS A 201 13.21 16.57 -14.44
N PRO A 202 14.33 16.96 -13.81
CA PRO A 202 14.39 18.21 -13.06
C PRO A 202 14.02 19.41 -13.93
N THR A 203 13.13 20.26 -13.43
CA THR A 203 12.76 21.54 -14.07
C THR A 203 13.34 22.74 -13.31
N SER A 204 13.84 22.51 -12.09
CA SER A 204 14.50 23.51 -11.27
C SER A 204 15.81 22.99 -10.70
N LYS A 205 16.59 23.88 -10.07
CA LYS A 205 17.72 23.46 -9.22
C LYS A 205 17.21 22.82 -7.93
N TRP A 206 18.05 22.01 -7.29
CA TRP A 206 17.76 21.41 -5.99
C TRP A 206 17.66 22.48 -4.92
N LYS A 207 16.62 22.37 -4.08
CA LYS A 207 16.33 23.32 -3.00
C LYS A 207 16.60 22.67 -1.66
N GLU A 208 17.18 23.44 -0.74
CA GLU A 208 17.40 22.97 0.63
C GLU A 208 16.07 22.95 1.40
N VAL A 209 15.82 21.83 2.09
CA VAL A 209 14.63 21.64 2.91
C VAL A 209 14.87 22.31 4.25
N LYS A 210 14.13 23.38 4.53
CA LYS A 210 14.22 24.12 5.80
C LYS A 210 13.37 23.44 6.88
N GLY A 211 13.90 23.36 8.11
CA GLY A 211 13.14 22.84 9.26
C GLY A 211 13.01 21.32 9.32
N HIS A 212 13.77 20.57 8.51
CA HIS A 212 13.75 19.11 8.57
C HIS A 212 14.28 18.59 9.93
N PRO A 213 13.67 17.55 10.54
CA PRO A 213 14.06 17.06 11.89
C PRO A 213 15.50 16.54 11.97
N SER A 214 16.07 16.13 10.84
CA SER A 214 17.45 15.63 10.77
C SER A 214 18.48 16.76 10.83
N LYS A 215 19.59 16.54 11.55
CA LYS A 215 20.72 17.48 11.63
C LYS A 215 21.48 17.67 10.31
N SER A 216 21.29 16.80 9.31
CA SER A 216 21.97 16.90 8.02
C SER A 216 21.14 17.68 6.99
N ARG A 217 21.82 18.48 6.15
CA ARG A 217 21.16 19.21 5.06
C ARG A 217 20.51 18.24 4.09
N ARG A 218 19.22 18.43 3.84
CA ARG A 218 18.44 17.66 2.87
C ARG A 218 18.03 18.56 1.72
N TYR A 219 17.95 17.97 0.54
CA TYR A 219 17.52 18.66 -0.66
C TYR A 219 16.38 17.92 -1.34
N ASN A 220 15.47 18.68 -1.92
CA ASN A 220 14.42 18.18 -2.78
C ASN A 220 14.54 18.78 -4.19
N ILE A 221 13.81 18.18 -5.12
CA ILE A 221 13.77 18.60 -6.52
C ILE A 221 12.33 18.77 -6.98
N GLU A 222 12.12 19.66 -7.93
CA GLU A 222 10.86 19.72 -8.69
C GLU A 222 11.16 19.27 -10.13
N GLY A 223 10.20 18.58 -10.73
CA GLY A 223 10.37 18.06 -12.08
C GLY A 223 9.09 17.52 -12.66
N VAL A 224 9.20 17.05 -13.90
CA VAL A 224 8.08 16.41 -14.61
C VAL A 224 8.36 14.92 -14.77
N THR A 225 7.29 14.12 -14.72
CA THR A 225 7.34 12.65 -14.90
C THR A 225 6.88 12.21 -16.29
N ASN A 226 6.39 13.13 -17.12
CA ASN A 226 5.89 12.85 -18.47
C ASN A 226 6.93 13.10 -19.57
N ASP A 227 8.22 13.24 -19.21
CA ASP A 227 9.27 13.38 -20.21
C ASP A 227 9.47 12.06 -20.98
N LYS A 228 9.22 12.11 -22.29
CA LYS A 228 9.21 10.93 -23.14
C LYS A 228 10.57 10.24 -23.21
N GLU A 229 11.65 11.01 -23.36
CA GLU A 229 13.00 10.46 -23.46
C GLU A 229 13.40 9.72 -22.18
N GLY A 230 13.23 10.36 -21.03
CA GLY A 230 13.54 9.76 -19.74
C GLY A 230 12.75 8.49 -19.48
N ASN A 231 11.45 8.50 -19.81
CA ASN A 231 10.59 7.33 -19.62
C ASN A 231 10.97 6.17 -20.55
N ASP A 232 11.18 6.43 -21.84
CA ASP A 232 11.56 5.41 -22.81
C ASP A 232 12.91 4.74 -22.43
N LEU A 233 13.86 5.53 -21.92
CA LEU A 233 15.19 5.05 -21.55
C LEU A 233 15.23 4.36 -20.19
N TYR A 234 14.53 4.88 -19.18
CA TYR A 234 14.80 4.52 -17.78
C TYR A 234 13.61 3.97 -17.02
N LEU A 235 12.37 4.26 -17.41
CA LEU A 235 11.20 3.74 -16.69
C LEU A 235 11.13 2.22 -16.85
N ASN A 236 10.80 1.53 -15.75
CA ASN A 236 10.68 0.07 -15.69
C ASN A 236 11.96 -0.69 -16.14
N LYS A 237 13.13 -0.08 -15.95
CA LYS A 237 14.41 -0.77 -16.15
C LYS A 237 14.94 -1.35 -14.84
N ASP A 238 15.58 -2.50 -14.95
CA ASP A 238 16.31 -3.14 -13.86
C ASP A 238 17.63 -2.39 -13.60
N VAL A 239 17.87 -2.02 -12.35
CA VAL A 239 19.07 -1.32 -11.89
C VAL A 239 19.83 -2.11 -10.83
N THR A 240 19.62 -3.42 -10.74
CA THR A 240 20.34 -4.33 -9.81
C THR A 240 21.85 -4.33 -10.05
N ALA A 241 22.30 -4.07 -11.28
CA ALA A 241 23.69 -3.82 -11.64
C ALA A 241 24.30 -2.57 -10.95
N TYR A 242 23.46 -1.69 -10.40
CA TYR A 242 23.85 -0.47 -9.70
C TYR A 242 23.36 -0.49 -8.24
N PRO A 243 23.87 -1.40 -7.38
CA PRO A 243 23.32 -1.62 -6.05
C PRO A 243 23.46 -0.39 -5.15
N PHE A 244 22.48 -0.09 -4.30
CA PHE A 244 22.62 0.99 -3.33
C PHE A 244 23.72 0.68 -2.29
N PRO A 245 24.42 1.71 -1.76
CA PRO A 245 25.36 1.51 -0.66
C PRO A 245 24.63 0.93 0.57
N SER A 246 25.30 0.09 1.39
CA SER A 246 24.69 -0.63 2.51
C SER A 246 23.95 0.25 3.54
N ARG A 247 24.26 1.56 3.59
CA ARG A 247 23.59 2.57 4.42
C ARG A 247 23.12 3.80 3.63
N GLY A 248 23.25 3.79 2.31
CA GLY A 248 22.94 4.92 1.43
C GLY A 248 21.58 4.74 0.79
N ALA A 249 20.73 5.77 0.88
CA ALA A 249 19.44 5.79 0.21
C ALA A 249 19.50 6.38 -1.22
N VAL A 250 20.69 6.82 -1.66
CA VAL A 250 20.90 7.47 -2.95
C VAL A 250 22.16 6.94 -3.63
N ARG A 251 22.18 6.92 -4.96
CA ARG A 251 23.34 6.54 -5.77
C ARG A 251 23.38 7.36 -7.06
N TYR A 252 24.55 7.89 -7.39
CA TYR A 252 24.78 8.53 -8.68
C TYR A 252 25.28 7.50 -9.69
N ILE A 253 24.73 7.54 -10.91
CA ILE A 253 25.24 6.80 -12.07
C ILE A 253 25.66 7.82 -13.15
N ARG A 254 26.79 7.56 -13.80
CA ARG A 254 27.38 8.35 -14.87
C ARG A 254 28.16 7.45 -15.82
#